data_AF-A0A7Y2IXD4-F1
#
_entry.id   AF-A0A7Y2IXD4-F1
#
_cell.length_a   1.000
_cell.length_b   1.000
_cell.length_c   1.000
_cell.angle_alpha   90.00
_cell.angle_beta   90.00
_cell.angle_gamma   90.00
#
_symmetry.space_group_name_H-M   'P 1'
#
loop_
_entity.id
_entity.type
_entity.pdbx_description
1 polymer ?
#
loop_
_entity_poly.entity_id
_entity_poly.type
_entity_poly.pdbx_seq_one_letter_code
_entity_poly.pdbx_strand_id
1 'polypeptide(L)'
;AKLQPCGCAGCFTATNTLSILAHVFEEEGALDRLEGFASRHGPAFYKLPVNEDTITLIKGDAVEYPAQIETGDGPVTVFDPGISLHWRVEE
;
A
#
# COMPACT_ATOMS: atom_id res chain seq x y z
N ALA A 1 11.01 18.08 -14.84
CA ALA A 1 11.90 16.91 -14.68
C ALA A 1 11.86 16.48 -13.23
N LYS A 2 11.70 15.18 -12.94
CA LYS A 2 11.53 14.61 -11.59
C LYS A 2 12.66 14.94 -10.60
N LEU A 3 13.82 15.36 -11.12
CA LEU A 3 14.95 15.91 -10.38
C LEU A 3 14.97 17.43 -10.57
N GLN A 4 14.10 18.15 -9.86
CA GLN A 4 14.23 19.62 -9.71
C GLN A 4 15.06 19.93 -8.47
N PRO A 5 15.79 21.06 -8.43
CA PRO A 5 16.52 21.50 -7.24
C PRO A 5 15.61 21.73 -6.02
N CYS A 6 14.30 21.90 -6.24
CA CYS A 6 13.27 21.75 -5.22
C CYS A 6 12.40 20.55 -5.61
N GLY A 7 12.77 19.35 -5.12
CA GLY A 7 11.95 18.15 -5.31
C GLY A 7 10.61 18.29 -4.61
N CYS A 8 9.52 17.84 -5.23
CA CYS A 8 8.23 17.77 -4.56
C CYS A 8 8.24 16.62 -3.54
N ALA A 9 7.70 16.86 -2.35
CA ALA A 9 7.55 15.81 -1.33
C ALA A 9 6.35 14.91 -1.66
N GLY A 10 6.59 13.60 -1.73
CA GLY A 10 5.52 12.60 -1.90
C GLY A 10 6.07 11.21 -2.26
N CYS A 11 5.40 10.17 -1.77
CA CYS A 11 5.63 8.78 -2.14
C CYS A 11 4.37 8.23 -2.83
N PHE A 12 4.52 7.64 -4.01
CA PHE A 12 3.40 7.01 -4.70
C PHE A 12 3.28 5.54 -4.28
N THR A 13 2.44 5.27 -3.30
CA THR A 13 2.26 3.94 -2.70
C THR A 13 0.95 3.26 -3.09
N ALA A 14 0.08 3.92 -3.85
CA ALA A 14 -1.28 3.45 -4.10
C ALA A 14 -1.33 1.99 -4.62
N THR A 15 -0.35 1.62 -5.46
CA THR A 15 -0.24 0.29 -6.07
C THR A 15 0.11 -0.83 -5.08
N ASN A 16 0.89 -0.54 -4.02
CA ASN A 16 1.46 -1.54 -3.13
C ASN A 16 1.19 -1.30 -1.64
N THR A 17 0.34 -0.33 -1.29
CA THR A 17 0.08 0.06 0.11
C THR A 17 -0.35 -1.12 0.98
N LEU A 18 -1.31 -1.94 0.53
CA LEU A 18 -1.80 -3.07 1.35
C LEU A 18 -0.74 -4.13 1.57
N SER A 19 0.11 -4.38 0.57
CA SER A 19 1.23 -5.32 0.67
C SER A 19 2.29 -4.85 1.65
N ILE A 20 2.62 -3.55 1.62
CA ILE A 20 3.55 -2.93 2.59
C ILE A 20 2.97 -3.02 4.00
N LEU A 21 1.71 -2.64 4.20
CA LEU A 21 1.07 -2.67 5.52
C LEU A 21 0.99 -4.10 6.07
N ALA A 22 0.61 -5.07 5.26
CA ALA A 22 0.56 -6.47 5.69
C ALA A 22 1.93 -6.99 6.10
N HIS A 23 2.98 -6.63 5.35
CA HIS A 23 4.36 -6.99 5.70
C HIS A 23 4.77 -6.40 7.06
N VAL A 24 4.60 -5.08 7.25
CA VAL A 24 4.98 -4.40 8.50
C VAL A 24 4.20 -4.95 9.71
N PHE A 25 2.89 -5.16 9.56
CA PHE A 25 2.07 -5.70 10.65
C PHE A 25 2.42 -7.17 10.96
N GLU A 26 2.81 -7.96 9.96
CA GLU A 26 3.30 -9.32 10.18
C GLU A 26 4.66 -9.34 10.89
N GLU A 27 5.61 -8.51 10.48
CA GLU A 27 6.93 -8.40 11.13
C GLU A 27 6.83 -8.02 12.61
N GLU A 28 5.87 -7.16 12.95
CA GLU A 28 5.59 -6.74 14.33
C GLU A 28 4.69 -7.72 15.10
N GLY A 29 4.34 -8.88 14.51
CA GLY A 29 3.48 -9.89 15.15
C GLY A 29 2.07 -9.40 15.46
N ALA A 30 1.57 -8.43 14.68
CA ALA A 30 0.34 -7.69 14.92
C ALA A 30 -0.66 -7.77 13.75
N LEU A 31 -0.56 -8.80 12.91
CA LEU A 31 -1.39 -8.94 11.70
C LEU A 31 -2.90 -8.92 12.00
N ASP A 32 -3.31 -9.37 13.19
CA ASP A 32 -4.67 -9.30 13.72
C ASP A 32 -5.22 -7.86 13.83
N ARG A 33 -4.33 -6.86 13.88
CA ARG A 33 -4.68 -5.44 13.98
C ARG A 33 -4.76 -4.72 12.64
N LEU A 34 -4.37 -5.38 11.55
CA LEU A 34 -4.32 -4.77 10.22
C LEU A 34 -5.71 -4.29 9.74
N GLU A 35 -6.75 -5.10 9.93
CA GLU A 35 -8.12 -4.71 9.55
C GLU A 35 -8.57 -3.45 10.31
N GLY A 36 -8.29 -3.41 11.62
CA GLY A 36 -8.53 -2.23 12.43
C GLY A 36 -7.94 -0.97 11.80
N PHE A 37 -6.64 -1.03 11.47
CA PHE A 37 -5.90 0.06 10.88
C PHE A 37 -6.40 0.46 9.48
N ALA A 38 -6.58 -0.51 8.59
CA ALA A 38 -6.82 -0.27 7.17
C ALA A 38 -8.30 0.02 6.82
N SER A 39 -9.26 -0.43 7.64
CA SER A 39 -10.69 -0.33 7.28
C SER A 39 -11.63 0.16 8.38
N ARG A 40 -11.31 0.01 9.67
CA ARG A 40 -12.27 0.31 10.76
C ARG A 40 -12.00 1.61 11.51
N HIS A 41 -10.75 1.91 11.83
CA HIS A 41 -10.42 3.07 12.68
C HIS A 41 -10.72 4.41 11.99
N GLY A 42 -10.48 4.50 10.67
CA GLY A 42 -10.81 5.69 9.88
C GLY A 42 -12.31 6.03 9.94
N PRO A 43 -13.21 5.14 9.49
CA PRO A 43 -14.66 5.38 9.56
C PRO A 43 -15.15 5.69 10.98
N ALA A 44 -14.65 5.00 12.01
CA ALA A 44 -15.00 5.29 13.40
C ALA A 44 -14.63 6.73 13.81
N PHE A 45 -13.45 7.21 13.41
CA PHE A 45 -12.99 8.57 13.68
C PHE A 45 -13.80 9.62 12.91
N TYR A 46 -14.02 9.40 11.62
CA TYR A 46 -14.72 10.33 10.74
C TYR A 46 -16.25 10.22 10.81
N LYS A 47 -16.79 9.30 11.63
CA LYS A 47 -18.23 9.01 11.78
C LYS A 47 -18.89 8.59 10.46
N LEU A 48 -18.18 7.75 9.70
CA LEU A 48 -18.65 7.16 8.45
C LEU A 48 -18.99 5.67 8.68
N PRO A 49 -19.88 5.09 7.86
CA PRO A 49 -20.13 3.64 7.90
C PRO A 49 -18.87 2.86 7.49
N VAL A 50 -18.70 1.67 8.05
CA VAL A 50 -17.69 0.71 7.60
C VAL A 50 -18.15 0.11 6.27
N ASN A 51 -17.22 -0.12 5.34
CA ASN A 51 -17.52 -0.81 4.09
C ASN A 51 -18.04 -2.23 4.35
N GLU A 52 -19.00 -2.68 3.55
CA GLU A 52 -19.56 -4.03 3.65
C GLU A 52 -18.76 -5.06 2.83
N ASP A 53 -18.09 -4.61 1.78
CA ASP A 53 -17.24 -5.44 0.94
C ASP A 53 -15.93 -5.81 1.64
N THR A 54 -15.39 -6.97 1.27
CA THR A 54 -14.12 -7.48 1.77
C THR A 54 -13.15 -7.75 0.64
N ILE A 55 -11.85 -7.65 0.94
CA ILE A 55 -10.76 -8.13 0.10
C ILE A 55 -9.98 -9.21 0.86
N THR A 56 -9.40 -10.16 0.13
CA THR A 56 -8.51 -11.17 0.71
C THR A 56 -7.07 -10.79 0.44
N LEU A 57 -6.23 -10.80 1.48
CA LEU A 57 -4.78 -10.72 1.33
C LEU A 57 -4.20 -12.13 1.43
N ILE A 58 -3.41 -12.53 0.43
CA ILE A 58 -2.74 -13.83 0.38
C ILE A 58 -1.22 -13.63 0.43
N LYS A 59 -0.55 -14.51 1.18
CA LYS A 59 0.90 -14.57 1.26
C LYS A 59 1.45 -15.63 0.30
N GLY A 60 2.53 -15.31 -0.42
CA GLY A 60 3.17 -16.24 -1.35
C GLY A 60 4.58 -15.80 -1.73
N ASP A 61 4.96 -16.11 -2.97
CA ASP A 61 6.21 -15.65 -3.57
C ASP A 61 6.30 -14.12 -3.59
N ALA A 62 7.50 -13.61 -3.81
CA ALA A 62 7.73 -12.17 -3.90
C ALA A 62 6.84 -11.53 -4.98
N VAL A 63 6.19 -10.43 -4.62
CA VAL A 63 5.30 -9.67 -5.50
C VAL A 63 6.12 -8.65 -6.27
N GLU A 64 6.07 -8.74 -7.60
CA GLU A 64 6.72 -7.80 -8.50
C GLU A 64 5.79 -6.62 -8.80
N TYR A 65 6.27 -5.41 -8.53
CA TYR A 65 5.58 -4.17 -8.87
C TYR A 65 6.33 -3.43 -9.99
N PRO A 66 5.62 -2.74 -10.90
CA PRO A 66 6.29 -1.95 -11.92
C PRO A 66 7.08 -0.81 -11.28
N ALA A 67 8.32 -0.60 -11.71
CA ALA A 67 9.15 0.50 -11.19
C ALA A 67 8.53 1.89 -11.49
N GLN A 68 7.77 1.99 -12.59
CA GLN A 68 7.09 3.20 -13.00
C GLN A 68 5.72 2.89 -13.62
N ILE A 69 4.80 3.84 -13.49
CA ILE A 69 3.49 3.84 -14.16
C ILE A 69 3.45 5.04 -15.11
N GLU A 70 3.19 4.77 -16.38
CA GLU A 70 3.00 5.81 -17.39
C GLU A 70 1.66 6.53 -17.18
N THR A 71 1.70 7.85 -17.20
CA THR A 71 0.50 8.69 -17.09
C THR A 71 0.49 9.75 -18.20
N GLY A 72 -0.64 10.43 -18.39
CA GLY A 72 -0.73 11.54 -19.35
C GLY A 72 0.25 12.69 -19.07
N ASP A 73 0.65 12.86 -17.80
CA ASP A 73 1.59 13.90 -17.35
C ASP A 73 3.04 13.39 -17.23
N GLY A 74 3.29 12.14 -17.65
CA GLY A 74 4.59 11.46 -17.60
C GLY A 74 4.70 10.35 -16.54
N PRO A 75 5.89 9.74 -16.36
CA PRO A 75 6.03 8.56 -15.51
C PRO A 75 6.03 8.88 -14.01
N VAL A 76 5.19 8.16 -13.27
CA VAL A 76 5.17 8.14 -11.80
C VAL A 76 6.00 6.96 -11.30
N THR A 77 6.83 7.14 -10.28
CA THR A 77 7.69 6.06 -9.75
C THR A 77 6.92 5.43 -8.60
N VAL A 78 6.75 4.11 -8.65
CA VAL A 78 6.15 3.36 -7.55
C VAL A 78 7.13 3.35 -6.38
N PHE A 79 6.62 3.55 -5.17
CA PHE A 79 7.44 3.50 -3.96
C PHE A 79 8.00 2.09 -3.76
N ASP A 80 9.33 1.99 -3.66
CA ASP A 80 10.03 0.76 -3.31
C ASP A 80 10.34 0.77 -1.80
N PRO A 81 9.79 -0.17 -1.00
CA PRO A 81 10.05 -0.25 0.43
C PRO A 81 11.47 -0.76 0.76
N GLY A 82 12.27 -1.19 -0.23
CA GLY A 82 13.63 -1.72 -0.03
C GLY A 82 13.67 -3.15 0.50
N ILE A 83 12.52 -3.83 0.53
CA ILE A 83 12.33 -5.21 1.00
C ILE A 83 11.37 -5.95 0.05
N SER A 84 11.52 -7.27 -0.04
CA SER A 84 10.60 -8.10 -0.82
C SER A 84 9.23 -8.16 -0.14
N LEU A 85 8.19 -7.76 -0.87
CA LEU A 85 6.81 -7.88 -0.42
C LEU A 85 6.26 -9.26 -0.79
N HIS A 86 5.59 -9.92 0.15
CA HIS A 86 5.07 -11.29 -0.03
C HIS A 86 3.55 -11.38 0.07
N TRP A 87 2.89 -10.29 0.45
CA TRP A 87 1.45 -10.19 0.55
C TRP A 87 0.89 -9.52 -0.70
N ARG A 88 -0.23 -10.00 -1.23
CA ARG A 88 -0.97 -9.36 -2.32
C ARG A 88 -2.47 -9.50 -2.12
N VAL A 89 -3.24 -8.60 -2.73
CA VAL A 89 -4.69 -8.76 -2.84
C VAL A 89 -4.98 -9.91 -3.80
N GLU A 90 -5.89 -10.79 -3.41
CA GLU A 90 -6.43 -11.85 -4.29
C GLU A 90 -7.23 -11.20 -5.43
N GLU A 91 -6.96 -11.63 -6.67
CA GLU A 91 -7.65 -11.13 -7.88
C GLU A 91 -9.09 -11.62 -7.99
#